data_AF-A0A7L4Y9T5-F1
#
_entry.id   AF-A0A7L4Y9T5-F1
#
_cell.length_a   1.000
_cell.length_b   1.000
_cell.length_c   1.000
_cell.angle_alpha   90.00
_cell.angle_beta   90.00
_cell.angle_gamma   90.00
#
_symmetry.space_group_name_H-M   'P 1'
#
loop_
_entity.id
_entity.type
_entity.pdbx_description
1 polymer ?
#
loop_
_entity_poly.entity_id
_entity_poly.type
_entity_poly.pdbx_seq_one_letter_code
_entity_poly.pdbx_strand_id
1 'polypeptide(L)'
;MAVACDETSLITAVNAANAAGGGTVTLTAGCTYTLTAAHGNDGVNGPTGLPIITTPITLEGNANTITRSSASVFRIAQVSTTGDLTLKAVTLSGGHAATNGGGILNFGAVTLTGSELSNNAADGTGGGIYSTGGAAGATFTSSNVKNNTAHQAAGIANDRGTLALTSSVVSGNAAAINPGGIYHVAGSATLDNSAVSANTPTNCTGSPSPVPGCTG
;
A
#
# COMPACT_ATOMS: atom_id res chain seq x y z
N MET A 1 16.53 8.68 17.38
CA MET A 1 15.86 7.92 18.46
C MET A 1 14.66 7.24 17.83
N ALA A 2 14.36 5.99 18.19
CA ALA A 2 13.21 5.30 17.61
C ALA A 2 11.89 5.88 18.14
N VAL A 3 10.85 5.85 17.32
CA VAL A 3 9.49 6.28 17.67
C VAL A 3 8.90 5.34 18.72
N ALA A 4 8.43 5.87 19.84
CA ALA A 4 7.79 5.07 20.89
C ALA A 4 6.59 4.27 20.35
N CYS A 5 6.34 3.09 20.92
CA CYS A 5 5.42 2.09 20.38
C CYS A 5 3.94 2.43 20.65
N ASP A 6 3.48 3.55 20.12
CA ASP A 6 2.11 4.04 20.26
C ASP A 6 1.68 4.89 19.05
N GLU A 7 0.37 5.02 18.87
CA GLU A 7 -0.24 5.77 17.76
C GLU A 7 0.22 7.23 17.75
N THR A 8 0.08 7.95 18.88
CA THR A 8 0.39 9.38 18.99
C THR A 8 1.82 9.69 18.57
N SER A 9 2.77 8.88 19.01
CA SER A 9 4.20 9.02 18.68
C SER A 9 4.45 8.80 17.19
N LEU A 10 3.82 7.80 16.57
CA LEU A 10 3.91 7.56 15.13
C LEU A 10 3.35 8.74 14.32
N ILE A 11 2.15 9.19 14.66
CA ILE A 11 1.49 10.32 13.98
C ILE A 11 2.32 11.59 14.12
N THR A 12 2.86 11.87 15.31
CA THR A 12 3.75 13.02 15.56
C THR A 12 5.00 12.95 14.68
N ALA A 13 5.63 11.77 14.58
CA ALA A 13 6.84 11.61 13.77
C ALA A 13 6.59 11.78 12.27
N VAL A 14 5.48 11.24 11.74
CA VAL A 14 5.11 11.41 10.33
C VAL A 14 4.80 12.88 10.02
N ASN A 15 4.05 13.57 10.89
CA ASN A 15 3.80 15.00 10.73
C ASN A 15 5.08 15.83 10.76
N ALA A 16 6.01 15.52 11.67
CA ALA A 16 7.30 16.20 11.74
C ALA A 16 8.13 15.99 10.46
N ALA A 17 8.14 14.77 9.90
CA ALA A 17 8.84 14.48 8.64
C ALA A 17 8.19 15.23 7.45
N ASN A 18 6.86 15.27 7.37
CA ASN A 18 6.15 16.08 6.38
C ASN A 18 6.54 17.57 6.49
N ALA A 19 6.49 18.13 7.70
CA ALA A 19 6.81 19.54 7.94
C ALA A 19 8.28 19.89 7.65
N ALA A 20 9.19 18.92 7.82
CA ALA A 20 10.62 19.09 7.55
C ALA A 20 11.00 18.98 6.07
N GLY A 21 10.04 18.69 5.17
CA GLY A 21 10.33 18.44 3.75
C GLY A 21 10.70 16.99 3.43
N GLY A 22 10.55 16.08 4.40
CA GLY A 22 10.87 14.66 4.29
C GLY A 22 11.75 14.15 5.43
N GLY A 23 12.05 12.86 5.43
CA GLY A 23 13.00 12.26 6.37
C GLY A 23 12.74 10.79 6.68
N THR A 24 13.55 10.26 7.59
CA THR A 24 13.41 8.90 8.09
C THR A 24 12.72 8.89 9.44
N VAL A 25 11.66 8.09 9.54
CA VAL A 25 10.95 7.76 10.78
C VAL A 25 11.38 6.35 11.19
N THR A 26 12.32 6.25 12.13
CA THR A 26 12.79 4.96 12.66
C THR A 26 11.79 4.41 13.67
N LEU A 27 11.22 3.24 13.38
CA LEU A 27 10.27 2.56 14.23
C LEU A 27 10.98 1.74 15.31
N THR A 28 10.36 1.60 16.48
CA THR A 28 10.86 0.71 17.54
C THR A 28 10.72 -0.74 17.06
N ALA A 29 11.82 -1.49 17.00
CA ALA A 29 11.84 -2.85 16.45
C ALA A 29 10.75 -3.77 17.03
N GLY A 30 10.09 -4.56 16.18
CA GLY A 30 9.02 -5.49 16.55
C GLY A 30 7.70 -4.84 17.00
N CYS A 31 7.63 -3.51 17.08
CA CYS A 31 6.43 -2.81 17.52
C CYS A 31 5.26 -2.98 16.53
N THR A 32 4.07 -3.17 17.11
CA THR A 32 2.79 -3.03 16.42
C THR A 32 2.17 -1.69 16.76
N TYR A 33 2.18 -0.76 15.81
CA TYR A 33 1.51 0.54 15.90
C TYR A 33 0.04 0.37 15.49
N THR A 34 -0.86 0.52 16.45
CA THR A 34 -2.30 0.35 16.21
C THR A 34 -2.94 1.71 15.98
N LEU A 35 -3.47 1.93 14.78
CA LEU A 35 -4.22 3.12 14.40
C LEU A 35 -5.69 2.94 14.81
N THR A 36 -6.17 3.80 15.69
CA THR A 36 -7.55 3.77 16.20
C THR A 36 -8.44 4.82 15.53
N ALA A 37 -7.82 5.84 14.94
CA ALA A 37 -8.50 6.90 14.20
C ALA A 37 -7.77 7.23 12.88
N ALA A 38 -8.46 8.00 12.04
CA ALA A 38 -7.86 8.60 10.86
C ALA A 38 -7.17 9.92 11.22
N HIS A 39 -6.00 10.16 10.62
CA HIS A 39 -5.19 11.36 10.85
C HIS A 39 -4.92 12.15 9.55
N GLY A 40 -5.63 11.83 8.47
CA GLY A 40 -5.64 12.62 7.23
C GLY A 40 -6.92 12.39 6.41
N ASN A 41 -7.32 13.40 5.63
CA ASN A 41 -8.44 13.32 4.68
C ASN A 41 -8.26 14.42 3.62
N ASP A 42 -8.36 14.06 2.35
CA ASP A 42 -8.27 15.00 1.22
C ASP A 42 -9.65 15.53 0.76
N GLY A 43 -10.73 15.09 1.41
CA GLY A 43 -12.11 15.46 1.10
C GLY A 43 -12.71 14.74 -0.11
N VAL A 44 -11.95 13.88 -0.80
CA VAL A 44 -12.36 13.24 -2.06
C VAL A 44 -12.31 11.72 -1.95
N ASN A 45 -11.17 11.19 -1.52
CA ASN A 45 -10.92 9.76 -1.47
C ASN A 45 -11.33 9.16 -0.11
N GLY A 46 -11.57 9.99 0.90
CA GLY A 46 -11.93 9.56 2.24
C GLY A 46 -10.71 9.44 3.16
N PRO A 47 -10.93 9.02 4.42
CA PRO A 47 -9.94 9.12 5.48
C PRO A 47 -8.77 8.15 5.34
N THR A 48 -7.60 8.56 5.86
CA THR A 48 -6.37 7.78 5.98
C THR A 48 -5.89 7.75 7.44
N GLY A 49 -5.36 6.61 7.86
CA GLY A 49 -4.84 6.35 9.19
C GLY A 49 -3.61 7.19 9.48
N LEU A 50 -2.57 7.14 8.64
CA LEU A 50 -1.45 8.06 8.75
C LEU A 50 -1.81 9.44 8.21
N PRO A 51 -1.14 10.53 8.65
CA PRO A 51 -1.17 11.80 7.95
C PRO A 51 -0.82 11.58 6.48
N ILE A 52 -1.46 12.33 5.57
CA ILE A 52 -1.20 12.22 4.13
C ILE A 52 0.29 12.48 3.91
N ILE A 53 0.96 11.56 3.20
CA ILE A 53 2.38 11.66 2.88
C ILE A 53 2.51 12.67 1.74
N THR A 54 3.08 13.85 2.04
CA THR A 54 3.22 14.96 1.09
C THR A 54 4.66 15.23 0.67
N THR A 55 5.61 14.64 1.40
CA THR A 55 7.05 14.73 1.16
C THR A 55 7.67 13.33 1.18
N PRO A 56 8.95 13.17 0.80
CA PRO A 56 9.63 11.88 0.89
C PRO A 56 9.81 11.41 2.33
N ILE A 57 9.11 10.35 2.73
CA ILE A 57 9.17 9.75 4.06
C ILE A 57 9.59 8.29 3.96
N THR A 58 10.65 7.93 4.69
CA THR A 58 11.01 6.53 4.92
C THR A 58 10.52 6.08 6.29
N LEU A 59 9.66 5.06 6.34
CA LEU A 59 9.37 4.32 7.56
C LEU A 59 10.38 3.17 7.67
N GLU A 60 11.36 3.34 8.55
CA GLU A 60 12.43 2.38 8.76
C GLU A 60 12.09 1.46 9.93
N GLY A 61 11.69 0.24 9.61
CA GLY A 61 11.31 -0.78 10.59
C GLY A 61 12.30 -1.94 10.69
N ASN A 62 11.97 -2.83 11.63
CA ASN A 62 12.57 -4.14 11.82
C ASN A 62 11.48 -5.06 12.37
N ALA A 63 10.78 -5.76 11.46
CA ALA A 63 9.61 -6.59 11.76
C ALA A 63 8.46 -5.80 12.42
N ASN A 64 8.22 -4.58 11.93
CA ASN A 64 7.16 -3.71 12.43
C ASN A 64 5.82 -3.96 11.76
N THR A 65 4.74 -3.71 12.48
CA THR A 65 3.38 -3.67 11.92
C THR A 65 2.75 -2.31 12.21
N ILE A 66 2.11 -1.72 11.20
CA ILE A 66 1.18 -0.60 11.36
C ILE A 66 -0.18 -1.15 10.96
N THR A 67 -1.11 -1.21 11.90
CA THR A 67 -2.40 -1.87 11.70
C THR A 67 -3.58 -1.00 12.11
N ARG A 68 -4.69 -1.09 11.38
CA ARG A 68 -5.93 -0.44 11.79
C ARG A 68 -6.72 -1.34 12.74
N SER A 69 -7.13 -0.77 13.88
CA SER A 69 -8.09 -1.38 14.81
C SER A 69 -9.17 -0.37 15.17
N SER A 70 -10.20 -0.27 14.33
CA SER A 70 -11.27 0.71 14.50
C SER A 70 -12.60 0.20 13.94
N ALA A 71 -13.72 0.72 14.44
CA ALA A 71 -15.02 0.52 13.80
C ALA A 71 -15.19 1.41 12.56
N SER A 72 -14.52 2.58 12.56
CA SER A 72 -14.55 3.51 11.43
C SER A 72 -13.65 3.03 10.30
N VAL A 73 -14.13 3.13 9.07
CA VAL A 73 -13.38 2.79 7.86
C VAL A 73 -12.35 3.87 7.54
N PHE A 74 -11.09 3.47 7.35
CA PHE A 74 -10.01 4.29 6.77
C PHE A 74 -8.88 3.40 6.24
N ARG A 75 -8.18 3.87 5.21
CA ARG A 75 -6.97 3.20 4.70
C ARG A 75 -5.79 3.39 5.66
N ILE A 76 -4.70 2.63 5.51
CA ILE A 76 -3.51 2.86 6.34
C ILE A 76 -2.77 4.12 5.91
N ALA A 77 -2.48 4.26 4.62
CA ALA A 77 -1.70 5.38 4.10
C ALA A 77 -2.30 5.96 2.82
N GLN A 78 -2.11 7.27 2.66
CA GLN A 78 -2.32 7.97 1.40
C GLN A 78 -1.05 8.76 1.05
N VAL A 79 -0.61 8.63 -0.20
CA VAL A 79 0.52 9.38 -0.75
C VAL A 79 -0.02 10.38 -1.76
N SER A 80 0.26 11.67 -1.54
CA SER A 80 -0.14 12.74 -2.46
C SER A 80 0.71 12.71 -3.74
N THR A 81 0.38 13.52 -4.73
CA THR A 81 1.15 13.64 -5.99
C THR A 81 2.60 14.09 -5.81
N THR A 82 2.92 14.75 -4.68
CA THR A 82 4.29 15.17 -4.33
C THR A 82 4.93 14.25 -3.29
N GLY A 83 4.17 13.31 -2.74
CA GLY A 83 4.63 12.39 -1.71
C GLY A 83 5.44 11.23 -2.28
N ASP A 84 6.34 10.71 -1.44
CA ASP A 84 7.06 9.47 -1.66
C ASP A 84 7.10 8.71 -0.33
N LEU A 85 6.49 7.53 -0.30
CA LEU A 85 6.49 6.66 0.87
C LEU A 85 7.38 5.46 0.63
N THR A 86 8.47 5.37 1.40
CA THR A 86 9.33 4.19 1.43
C THR A 86 9.09 3.40 2.71
N LEU A 87 8.76 2.11 2.59
CA LEU A 87 8.66 1.17 3.70
C LEU A 87 9.83 0.20 3.69
N LYS A 88 10.51 0.04 4.83
CA LYS A 88 11.60 -0.93 5.02
C LYS A 88 11.27 -1.85 6.19
N ALA A 89 11.06 -3.14 5.90
CA ALA A 89 10.69 -4.14 6.91
C ALA A 89 9.45 -3.75 7.76
N VAL A 90 8.42 -3.19 7.08
CA VAL A 90 7.15 -2.79 7.70
C VAL A 90 5.98 -3.54 7.06
N THR A 91 5.06 -4.01 7.89
CA THR A 91 3.77 -4.55 7.46
C THR A 91 2.68 -3.49 7.63
N LEU A 92 1.92 -3.17 6.58
CA LEU A 92 0.68 -2.42 6.69
C LEU A 92 -0.51 -3.38 6.61
N SER A 93 -1.38 -3.35 7.62
CA SER A 93 -2.50 -4.31 7.69
C SER A 93 -3.81 -3.77 8.25
N GLY A 94 -4.91 -4.46 7.94
CA GLY A 94 -6.23 -4.16 8.49
C GLY A 94 -6.88 -2.88 7.96
N GLY A 95 -6.21 -2.16 7.05
CA GLY A 95 -6.76 -0.97 6.41
C GLY A 95 -8.06 -1.29 5.69
N HIS A 96 -9.04 -0.40 5.77
CA HIS A 96 -10.31 -0.58 5.09
C HIS A 96 -10.76 0.76 4.48
N ALA A 97 -10.78 0.86 3.16
CA ALA A 97 -11.27 2.04 2.46
C ALA A 97 -12.65 1.79 1.86
N ALA A 98 -13.60 2.71 2.07
CA ALA A 98 -14.87 2.72 1.34
C ALA A 98 -14.73 3.08 -0.15
N THR A 99 -13.50 3.35 -0.60
CA THR A 99 -13.14 3.73 -1.97
C THR A 99 -11.97 2.84 -2.44
N ASN A 100 -10.90 3.42 -2.98
CA ASN A 100 -9.73 2.71 -3.48
C ASN A 100 -8.60 2.70 -2.45
N GLY A 101 -7.71 1.70 -2.56
CA GLY A 101 -6.46 1.65 -1.81
C GLY A 101 -6.69 1.38 -0.33
N GLY A 102 -7.04 0.15 0.02
CA GLY A 102 -7.33 -0.26 1.40
C GLY A 102 -6.12 -0.15 2.33
N GLY A 103 -4.97 -0.66 1.88
CA GLY A 103 -3.69 -0.43 2.55
C GLY A 103 -3.13 0.92 2.17
N ILE A 104 -2.87 1.12 0.88
CA ILE A 104 -2.27 2.34 0.34
C ILE A 104 -3.08 2.90 -0.84
N LEU A 105 -3.36 4.20 -0.81
CA LEU A 105 -3.75 4.97 -1.98
C LEU A 105 -2.57 5.83 -2.44
N ASN A 106 -2.08 5.59 -3.66
CA ASN A 106 -0.86 6.22 -4.18
C ASN A 106 -1.13 7.12 -5.39
N PHE A 107 -0.95 8.44 -5.20
CA PHE A 107 -0.89 9.42 -6.29
C PHE A 107 0.54 9.87 -6.63
N GLY A 108 1.52 9.53 -5.79
CA GLY A 108 2.93 9.88 -5.92
C GLY A 108 3.79 8.64 -6.14
N ALA A 109 4.71 8.38 -5.21
CA ALA A 109 5.60 7.23 -5.24
C ALA A 109 5.44 6.33 -4.00
N VAL A 110 5.53 5.02 -4.20
CA VAL A 110 5.62 4.04 -3.10
C VAL A 110 6.76 3.06 -3.38
N THR A 111 7.65 2.90 -2.40
CA THR A 111 8.70 1.88 -2.42
C THR A 111 8.53 0.92 -1.24
N LEU A 112 8.50 -0.39 -1.51
CA LEU A 112 8.47 -1.43 -0.50
C LEU A 112 9.76 -2.25 -0.55
N THR A 113 10.47 -2.36 0.58
CA THR A 113 11.66 -3.20 0.70
C THR A 113 11.50 -4.12 1.90
N GLY A 114 11.47 -5.43 1.66
CA GLY A 114 11.25 -6.42 2.74
C GLY A 114 9.92 -6.20 3.49
N SER A 115 8.94 -5.57 2.84
CA SER A 115 7.72 -5.06 3.48
C SER A 115 6.49 -5.85 3.03
N GLU A 116 5.38 -5.64 3.72
CA GLU A 116 4.15 -6.41 3.48
C GLU A 116 2.91 -5.52 3.49
N LEU A 117 2.01 -5.75 2.53
CA LEU A 117 0.64 -5.23 2.55
C LEU A 117 -0.30 -6.43 2.72
N SER A 118 -0.92 -6.57 3.89
CA SER A 118 -1.77 -7.74 4.17
C SER A 118 -3.05 -7.47 4.91
N ASN A 119 -4.08 -8.27 4.61
CA ASN A 119 -5.40 -8.17 5.26
C ASN A 119 -6.01 -6.76 5.15
N ASN A 120 -5.76 -6.06 4.04
CA ASN A 120 -6.36 -4.78 3.75
C ASN A 120 -7.57 -4.95 2.82
N ALA A 121 -8.54 -4.05 2.94
CA ALA A 121 -9.81 -4.10 2.24
C ALA A 121 -10.15 -2.79 1.53
N ALA A 122 -10.70 -2.87 0.31
CA ALA A 122 -11.23 -1.72 -0.41
C ALA A 122 -12.61 -2.04 -0.98
N ASP A 123 -13.63 -1.21 -0.70
CA ASP A 123 -14.94 -1.38 -1.33
C ASP A 123 -14.93 -1.03 -2.82
N GLY A 124 -13.90 -0.30 -3.27
CA GLY A 124 -13.57 -0.09 -4.67
C GLY A 124 -12.44 -1.00 -5.15
N THR A 125 -11.34 -0.39 -5.60
CA THR A 125 -10.25 -1.07 -6.28
C THR A 125 -8.96 -1.02 -5.47
N GLY A 126 -8.15 -2.09 -5.49
CA GLY A 126 -6.83 -2.10 -4.85
C GLY A 126 -6.92 -2.31 -3.35
N GLY A 127 -7.22 -3.54 -2.91
CA GLY A 127 -7.31 -3.88 -1.49
C GLY A 127 -5.99 -3.64 -0.76
N GLY A 128 -4.88 -4.17 -1.30
CA GLY A 128 -3.53 -3.86 -0.82
C GLY A 128 -3.10 -2.45 -1.20
N ILE A 129 -3.07 -2.16 -2.49
CA ILE A 129 -2.70 -0.84 -3.02
C ILE A 129 -3.48 -0.48 -4.29
N TYR A 130 -3.88 0.79 -4.38
CA TYR A 130 -4.31 1.43 -5.62
C TYR A 130 -3.32 2.53 -5.99
N SER A 131 -2.72 2.44 -7.18
CA SER A 131 -1.69 3.37 -7.64
C SER A 131 -2.09 3.99 -8.98
N THR A 132 -2.12 5.32 -9.01
CA THR A 132 -2.24 6.13 -10.23
C THR A 132 -1.02 7.01 -10.47
N GLY A 133 -0.04 6.96 -9.56
CA GLY A 133 1.13 7.83 -9.57
C GLY A 133 1.94 7.61 -10.85
N GLY A 134 2.19 8.68 -11.59
CA GLY A 134 2.76 8.70 -12.95
C GLY A 134 4.07 7.90 -13.12
N ALA A 135 5.19 8.55 -13.43
CA ALA A 135 6.43 7.81 -13.73
C ALA A 135 7.01 7.07 -12.50
N ALA A 136 6.86 7.61 -11.29
CA ALA A 136 7.46 7.07 -10.06
C ALA A 136 6.73 5.81 -9.53
N GLY A 137 5.39 5.77 -9.63
CA GLY A 137 4.59 4.56 -9.46
C GLY A 137 4.82 3.79 -8.15
N ALA A 138 4.82 2.47 -8.24
CA ALA A 138 5.00 1.53 -7.15
C ALA A 138 6.15 0.55 -7.44
N THR A 139 7.17 0.51 -6.57
CA THR A 139 8.35 -0.36 -6.71
C THR A 139 8.53 -1.24 -5.49
N PHE A 140 8.41 -2.56 -5.65
CA PHE A 140 8.48 -3.53 -4.55
C PHE A 140 9.67 -4.47 -4.73
N THR A 141 10.49 -4.59 -3.70
CA THR A 141 11.65 -5.48 -3.64
C THR A 141 11.54 -6.40 -2.43
N SER A 142 11.61 -7.72 -2.67
CA SER A 142 11.52 -8.73 -1.61
C SER A 142 10.30 -8.53 -0.70
N SER A 143 9.16 -8.13 -1.28
CA SER A 143 7.97 -7.70 -0.54
C SER A 143 6.75 -8.54 -0.89
N ASN A 144 5.73 -8.48 -0.03
CA ASN A 144 4.54 -9.32 -0.15
C ASN A 144 3.25 -8.48 -0.20
N VAL A 145 2.33 -8.82 -1.09
CA VAL A 145 0.95 -8.30 -1.09
C VAL A 145 0.01 -9.49 -1.01
N LYS A 146 -0.58 -9.71 0.18
CA LYS A 146 -1.35 -10.94 0.43
C LYS A 146 -2.61 -10.79 1.26
N ASN A 147 -3.56 -11.69 1.04
CA ASN A 147 -4.80 -11.78 1.81
C ASN A 147 -5.60 -10.47 1.85
N ASN A 148 -5.44 -9.62 0.84
CA ASN A 148 -6.22 -8.41 0.71
C ASN A 148 -7.55 -8.73 0.01
N THR A 149 -8.56 -7.89 0.24
CA THR A 149 -9.88 -8.03 -0.37
C THR A 149 -10.29 -6.74 -1.08
N ALA A 150 -11.00 -6.84 -2.19
CA ALA A 150 -11.60 -5.66 -2.81
C ALA A 150 -12.85 -5.98 -3.63
N HIS A 151 -13.55 -4.96 -4.12
CA HIS A 151 -14.51 -5.18 -5.21
C HIS A 151 -13.76 -5.59 -6.49
N GLN A 152 -12.70 -4.87 -6.87
CA GLN A 152 -11.81 -5.22 -7.99
C GLN A 152 -10.34 -5.15 -7.57
N ALA A 153 -9.47 -6.03 -8.08
CA ALA A 153 -8.02 -5.95 -7.86
C ALA A 153 -7.63 -5.95 -6.38
N ALA A 154 -7.94 -7.04 -5.68
CA ALA A 154 -7.72 -7.11 -4.24
C ALA A 154 -6.24 -6.97 -3.86
N GLY A 155 -5.30 -7.44 -4.69
CA GLY A 155 -3.87 -7.23 -4.46
C GLY A 155 -3.41 -5.81 -4.83
N ILE A 156 -3.13 -5.61 -6.12
CA ILE A 156 -2.53 -4.38 -6.66
C ILE A 156 -3.38 -3.88 -7.83
N ALA A 157 -3.72 -2.60 -7.80
CA ALA A 157 -4.24 -1.90 -8.97
C ALA A 157 -3.24 -0.86 -9.45
N ASN A 158 -2.78 -1.00 -10.69
CA ASN A 158 -1.94 -0.04 -11.38
C ASN A 158 -2.73 0.61 -12.52
N ASP A 159 -3.18 1.84 -12.29
CA ASP A 159 -3.94 2.64 -13.24
C ASP A 159 -3.08 3.77 -13.80
N ARG A 160 -2.50 3.55 -15.00
CA ARG A 160 -1.65 4.50 -15.74
C ARG A 160 -0.29 4.82 -15.10
N GLY A 161 0.09 4.15 -14.02
CA GLY A 161 1.39 4.31 -13.37
C GLY A 161 2.45 3.27 -13.79
N THR A 162 3.60 3.36 -13.13
CA THR A 162 4.65 2.33 -13.16
C THR A 162 4.44 1.31 -12.04
N LEU A 163 4.51 0.01 -12.36
CA LEU A 163 4.58 -1.06 -11.37
C LEU A 163 5.84 -1.90 -11.62
N ALA A 164 6.73 -1.99 -10.63
CA ALA A 164 7.92 -2.83 -10.70
C ALA A 164 7.97 -3.76 -9.48
N LEU A 165 7.95 -5.07 -9.72
CA LEU A 165 8.13 -6.10 -8.68
C LEU A 165 9.45 -6.83 -8.93
N THR A 166 10.31 -6.88 -7.92
CA THR A 166 11.55 -7.65 -7.92
C THR A 166 11.56 -8.62 -6.73
N SER A 167 11.70 -9.91 -7.00
CA SER A 167 11.70 -10.98 -5.97
C SER A 167 10.51 -10.87 -4.99
N SER A 168 9.35 -10.44 -5.49
CA SER A 168 8.17 -10.13 -4.67
C SER A 168 7.00 -11.07 -4.98
N VAL A 169 6.06 -11.16 -4.05
CA VAL A 169 4.92 -12.10 -4.14
C VAL A 169 3.59 -11.37 -3.99
N VAL A 170 2.67 -11.62 -4.91
CA VAL A 170 1.26 -11.17 -4.85
C VAL A 170 0.37 -12.40 -4.78
N SER A 171 -0.19 -12.70 -3.61
CA SER A 171 -0.90 -13.98 -3.42
C SER A 171 -2.06 -13.97 -2.45
N GLY A 172 -3.01 -14.88 -2.63
CA GLY A 172 -4.15 -15.02 -1.70
C GLY A 172 -5.09 -13.81 -1.68
N ASN A 173 -5.02 -12.92 -2.66
CA ASN A 173 -5.90 -11.75 -2.71
C ASN A 173 -7.24 -12.12 -3.36
N ALA A 174 -8.35 -11.63 -2.79
CA ALA A 174 -9.70 -12.01 -3.20
C ALA A 174 -10.54 -10.78 -3.58
N ALA A 175 -10.87 -10.66 -4.87
CA ALA A 175 -11.75 -9.64 -5.41
C ALA A 175 -13.14 -10.21 -5.73
N ALA A 176 -14.16 -9.35 -5.74
CA ALA A 176 -15.50 -9.71 -6.22
C ALA A 176 -15.54 -9.91 -7.74
N ILE A 177 -14.72 -9.15 -8.48
CA ILE A 177 -14.59 -9.24 -9.94
C ILE A 177 -13.13 -9.31 -10.38
N ASN A 178 -12.92 -9.76 -11.62
CA ASN A 178 -11.59 -9.92 -12.18
C ASN A 178 -10.83 -8.58 -12.32
N PRO A 179 -9.49 -8.61 -12.15
CA PRO A 179 -8.69 -9.68 -11.55
C PRO A 179 -8.65 -9.58 -10.02
N GLY A 180 -8.27 -10.67 -9.36
CA GLY A 180 -8.00 -10.72 -7.92
C GLY A 180 -6.60 -10.24 -7.53
N GLY A 181 -5.59 -10.59 -8.33
CA GLY A 181 -4.18 -10.29 -8.04
C GLY A 181 -3.76 -8.89 -8.46
N ILE A 182 -3.40 -8.73 -9.73
CA ILE A 182 -2.93 -7.46 -10.31
C ILE A 182 -3.89 -7.02 -11.41
N TYR A 183 -4.45 -5.81 -11.26
CA TYR A 183 -5.18 -5.11 -12.30
C TYR A 183 -4.31 -4.03 -12.91
N HIS A 184 -3.99 -4.16 -14.19
CA HIS A 184 -3.18 -3.20 -14.92
C HIS A 184 -3.97 -2.56 -16.06
N VAL A 185 -4.24 -1.25 -15.95
CA VAL A 185 -5.04 -0.52 -16.94
C VAL A 185 -4.16 -0.05 -18.09
N ALA A 186 -3.07 0.66 -17.77
CA ALA A 186 -2.10 1.25 -18.70
C ALA A 186 -0.84 1.66 -17.93
N GLY A 187 0.19 2.15 -18.64
CA GLY A 187 1.49 2.47 -18.07
C GLY A 187 2.47 1.32 -18.24
N SER A 188 3.25 0.99 -17.21
CA SER A 188 4.19 -0.13 -17.25
C SER A 188 3.96 -1.09 -16.08
N ALA A 189 4.19 -2.37 -16.33
CA ALA A 189 4.20 -3.42 -15.32
C ALA A 189 5.38 -4.36 -15.61
N THR A 190 6.30 -4.48 -14.66
CA THR A 190 7.48 -5.35 -14.76
C THR A 190 7.49 -6.31 -13.58
N LEU A 191 7.58 -7.61 -13.89
CA LEU A 191 7.76 -8.68 -12.91
C LEU A 191 9.12 -9.32 -13.14
N ASP A 192 10.05 -9.11 -12.22
CA ASP A 192 11.37 -9.73 -12.21
C ASP A 192 11.49 -10.68 -11.02
N ASN A 193 11.75 -11.95 -11.29
CA ASN A 193 11.79 -13.03 -10.29
C ASN A 193 10.60 -12.99 -9.30
N SER A 194 9.44 -12.53 -9.75
CA SER A 194 8.27 -12.26 -8.90
C SER A 194 7.12 -13.20 -9.25
N ALA A 195 6.31 -13.53 -8.24
CA ALA A 195 5.21 -14.48 -8.38
C ALA A 195 3.86 -13.82 -8.12
N VAL A 196 2.88 -14.10 -9.00
CA VAL A 196 1.47 -13.76 -8.79
C VAL A 196 0.68 -15.06 -8.81
N SER A 197 0.14 -15.46 -7.66
CA SER A 197 -0.44 -16.80 -7.50
C SER A 197 -1.57 -16.87 -6.48
N ALA A 198 -2.44 -17.86 -6.62
CA ALA A 198 -3.54 -18.11 -5.68
C ALA A 198 -4.44 -16.88 -5.41
N ASN A 199 -4.63 -16.00 -6.39
CA ASN A 199 -5.56 -14.89 -6.29
C ASN A 199 -6.92 -15.27 -6.89
N THR A 200 -8.00 -14.75 -6.31
CA THR A 200 -9.38 -15.04 -6.72
C THR A 200 -10.06 -13.74 -7.17
N PRO A 201 -10.77 -13.72 -8.32
CA PRO A 201 -11.07 -14.88 -9.15
C PRO A 201 -9.92 -15.28 -10.11
N THR A 202 -9.00 -14.36 -10.39
CA THR A 202 -7.83 -14.58 -11.26
C THR A 202 -6.59 -13.84 -10.72
N ASN A 203 -5.39 -14.22 -11.15
CA ASN A 203 -4.14 -13.52 -10.89
C ASN A 203 -4.10 -12.18 -11.64
N CYS A 204 -4.08 -12.19 -12.97
CA CYS A 204 -4.02 -10.96 -13.78
C CYS A 204 -5.02 -10.94 -14.95
N THR A 205 -5.64 -12.07 -15.27
CA THR A 205 -6.61 -12.21 -16.34
C THR A 205 -7.82 -11.31 -16.08
N GLY A 206 -8.17 -10.49 -17.07
CA GLY A 206 -9.16 -9.43 -16.95
C GLY A 206 -8.55 -8.02 -16.83
N SER A 207 -7.22 -7.90 -16.73
CA SER A 207 -6.53 -6.62 -16.89
C SER A 207 -6.69 -6.07 -18.32
N PRO A 208 -6.97 -4.77 -18.49
CA PRO A 208 -7.03 -4.12 -19.80
C PRO A 208 -5.71 -4.13 -20.55
N SER A 209 -4.59 -4.02 -19.83
CA SER A 209 -3.24 -4.13 -20.37
C SER A 209 -2.53 -5.38 -19.85
N PRO A 210 -1.65 -6.01 -20.65
CA PRO A 210 -0.90 -7.19 -20.23
C PRO A 210 -0.03 -6.91 -19.02
N VAL A 211 0.06 -7.89 -18.11
CA VAL A 211 1.07 -7.94 -17.06
C VAL A 211 2.09 -9.01 -17.44
N PRO A 212 3.24 -8.67 -18.05
CA PRO A 212 4.21 -9.65 -18.53
C PRO A 212 4.68 -10.57 -17.40
N GLY A 213 4.73 -11.87 -17.67
CA GLY A 213 5.11 -12.88 -16.67
C GLY A 213 4.01 -13.26 -15.67
N CYS A 214 2.83 -12.64 -15.74
CA CYS A 214 1.67 -13.05 -14.95
C CYS A 214 0.66 -13.82 -15.82
N THR A 215 0.25 -15.00 -15.34
CA THR A 215 -0.76 -15.82 -16.01
C THR A 215 -1.89 -16.20 -15.05
N GLY A 216 -3.06 -16.49 -15.62
CA GLY A 216 -4.28 -16.82 -14.88
C GLY A 216 -4.86 -15.64 -14.15
#